data_AF-A0A661SF58-F1
#
_entry.id   AF-A0A661SF58-F1
#
_cell.length_a   1.000
_cell.length_b   1.000
_cell.length_c   1.000
_cell.angle_alpha   90.00
_cell.angle_beta   90.00
_cell.angle_gamma   90.00
#
_symmetry.space_group_name_H-M   'P 1'
#
loop_
_entity.id
_entity.type
_entity.pdbx_description
1 polymer ?
#
loop_
_entity_poly.entity_id
_entity_poly.type
_entity_poly.pdbx_seq_one_letter_code
_entity_poly.pdbx_strand_id
1 'polypeptide(L)' 'MECKKEQNLNSCNCSYDPCARKGICCECISYHLKSRQLPA' A
#
# COMPACT_ATOMS: atom_id res chain seq x y z
N MET A 1 14.88 -2.79 6.39
CA MET A 1 14.21 -3.72 5.46
C MET A 1 14.19 -3.06 4.10
N GLU A 2 14.75 -3.68 3.07
CA GLU A 2 14.71 -3.14 1.71
C GLU A 2 13.32 -3.39 1.11
N CYS A 3 12.64 -2.33 0.66
CA CYS A 3 11.29 -2.44 0.12
C CYS A 3 11.33 -2.69 -1.39
N LYS A 4 10.84 -3.86 -1.83
CA LYS A 4 10.78 -4.25 -3.25
C LYS A 4 9.52 -3.70 -3.94
N LYS A 5 9.42 -2.37 -4.03
CA LYS A 5 8.21 -1.66 -4.48
C LYS A 5 7.66 -2.19 -5.80
N GLU A 6 8.51 -2.38 -6.81
CA GLU A 6 8.09 -2.83 -8.14
C GLU A 6 7.51 -4.25 -8.12
N GLN A 7 8.12 -5.16 -7.37
CA GLN A 7 7.59 -6.51 -7.20
C GLN A 7 6.26 -6.48 -6.44
N ASN A 8 6.20 -5.69 -5.37
CA ASN A 8 5.01 -5.52 -4.55
C ASN A 8 3.85 -4.89 -5.30
N LEU A 9 4.07 -4.02 -6.31
CA LEU A 9 2.98 -3.44 -7.11
C LEU A 9 2.11 -4.52 -7.77
N ASN A 10 2.70 -5.66 -8.13
CA ASN A 10 1.97 -6.79 -8.72
C ASN A 10 1.11 -7.55 -7.69
N SER A 11 1.46 -7.47 -6.40
CA SER A 11 0.76 -8.17 -5.31
C SER A 11 -0.03 -7.25 -4.38
N CYS A 12 0.13 -5.93 -4.54
CA CYS A 12 -0.52 -4.94 -3.72
C CYS A 12 -1.99 -4.84 -4.15
N ASN A 13 -2.89 -5.22 -3.23
CA ASN A 13 -4.33 -5.15 -3.42
C ASN A 13 -4.91 -3.74 -3.26
N CYS A 14 -4.05 -2.70 -3.21
CA CYS A 14 -4.50 -1.35 -2.94
C CYS A 14 -5.45 -0.82 -4.02
N SER A 15 -6.70 -0.63 -3.64
CA SER A 15 -7.84 -0.19 -4.46
C SER A 15 -7.98 1.33 -4.52
N TYR A 16 -7.29 2.07 -3.65
CA TYR A 16 -7.28 3.54 -3.69
C TYR A 16 -6.50 4.05 -4.91
N ASP A 17 -7.14 4.85 -5.76
CA ASP A 17 -6.50 5.51 -6.91
C ASP A 17 -6.78 7.04 -6.90
N PRO A 18 -5.76 7.90 -6.94
CA PRO A 18 -4.32 7.59 -6.90
C PRO A 18 -3.79 7.36 -5.46
N CYS A 19 -3.21 6.19 -5.17
CA CYS A 19 -2.50 5.93 -3.92
C CYS A 19 -0.99 6.14 -4.08
N ALA A 20 -0.46 7.21 -3.50
CA ALA A 20 0.97 7.52 -3.52
C ALA A 20 1.87 6.43 -2.89
N ARG A 21 1.30 5.60 -2.02
CA ARG A 21 2.00 4.55 -1.26
C ARG A 21 1.83 3.15 -1.87
N LYS A 22 1.13 3.01 -2.99
CA LYS A 22 0.89 1.72 -3.64
C LYS A 22 2.22 1.02 -3.97
N GLY A 23 2.33 -0.26 -3.64
CA GLY A 23 3.57 -1.04 -3.72
C GLY A 23 4.54 -0.85 -2.54
N ILE A 24 4.38 0.19 -1.72
CA ILE A 24 5.08 0.35 -0.44
C ILE A 24 4.16 -0.16 0.67
N CYS A 25 3.93 -1.47 0.72
CA CYS A 25 2.86 -2.07 1.53
C CYS A 25 2.89 -1.68 3.01
N CYS A 26 4.09 -1.58 3.61
CA CYS A 26 4.24 -1.17 5.01
C CYS A 26 3.68 0.24 5.26
N GLU A 27 3.93 1.19 4.34
CA GLU A 27 3.42 2.55 4.44
C GLU A 27 1.95 2.65 4.02
N CYS A 28 1.56 1.93 2.96
CA CYS A 28 0.19 1.88 2.45
C CYS A 28 -0.77 1.39 3.55
N ILE A 29 -0.49 0.22 4.13
CA ILE A 29 -1.32 -0.37 5.19
C ILE A 29 -1.34 0.52 6.42
N SER A 30 -0.18 1.04 6.86
CA SER A 30 -0.11 1.93 8.02
C SER A 30 -0.94 3.20 7.83
N TYR A 31 -0.97 3.75 6.62
CA TYR A 31 -1.77 4.93 6.31
C TYR A 31 -3.27 4.60 6.33
N HIS A 32 -3.71 3.59 5.58
CA HIS A 32 -5.13 3.24 5.50
C HIS A 32 -5.68 2.71 6.82
N LEU A 33 -4.87 2.00 7.62
CA LEU A 33 -5.25 1.55 8.96
C LEU A 33 -5.55 2.74 9.89
N LYS A 34 -4.69 3.77 9.89
CA LYS A 34 -4.92 5.00 10.69
C LYS A 34 -6.20 5.71 10.29
N SER A 35 -6.53 5.70 9.00
CA SER A 35 -7.76 6.28 8.46
C SER A 35 -8.98 5.35 8.54
N ARG A 36 -8.82 4.11 9.05
CA ARG A 36 -9.86 3.06 9.05
C ARG A 36 -10.45 2.78 7.66
N GLN A 37 -9.61 2.86 6.63
CA GLN A 37 -9.94 2.65 5.21
C GLN A 37 -9.41 1.30 4.70
N LEU A 38 -9.54 0.24 5.50
CA LEU A 38 -9.22 -1.11 5.06
C LEU A 38 -10.49 -1.83 4.55
N PRO A 39 -10.40 -2.70 3.53
CA PRO A 39 -9.18 -3.11 2.82
C PRO A 39 -8.62 -1.98 1.95
N ALA A 40 -7.31 -1.78 2.07
CA ALA A 40 -6.57 -0.79 1.29
C ALA A 40 -6.48 -1.28 -0.14
#